data_AF-A0A2Z4JDM6-F1
#
_entry.id   AF-A0A2Z4JDM6-F1
#
_cell.length_a   1.000
_cell.length_b   1.000
_cell.length_c   1.000
_cell.angle_alpha   90.00
_cell.angle_beta   90.00
_cell.angle_gamma   90.00
#
_symmetry.space_group_name_H-M   'P 1'
#
loop_
_entity.id
_entity.type
_entity.pdbx_description
1 polymer ?
#
loop_
_entity_poly.entity_id
_entity_poly.type
_entity_poly.pdbx_seq_one_letter_code
_entity_poly.pdbx_strand_id
1 'polypeptide(L)'
;MSDTRDDPAVPASSTGLLRAQASWFIDQRSLPRHQIVKAFDEDFQGQLGRLIPQIEHLCDALPPDDVPAKVALACVGAARQRLKAPEAAGLRGEVERVERLARSVVALCDHYDALTGLAMCLACDKPIESGDAWVPYDRVTPCGGAARAGRVHTHCAHAPRGPR
;
A
#
# COMPACT_ATOMS: atom_id res chain seq x y z
N MET A 1 25.18 -32.89 16.46
CA MET A 1 25.16 -31.47 16.85
C MET A 1 24.73 -30.71 15.60
N SER A 2 23.42 -30.49 15.48
CA SER A 2 22.82 -29.88 14.29
C SER A 2 22.92 -28.38 14.42
N ASP A 3 23.63 -27.78 13.48
CA ASP A 3 23.87 -26.35 13.33
C ASP A 3 22.64 -25.77 12.59
N THR A 4 21.67 -25.27 13.37
CA THR A 4 20.51 -24.56 12.83
C THR A 4 21.00 -23.21 12.33
N ARG A 5 21.26 -23.12 11.02
CA ARG A 5 21.38 -21.84 10.34
C ARG A 5 20.02 -21.15 10.41
N ASP A 6 19.92 -20.18 11.30
CA ASP A 6 18.95 -19.10 11.25
C ASP A 6 19.12 -18.39 9.91
N ASP A 7 18.26 -18.69 8.94
CA ASP A 7 18.11 -17.86 7.75
C ASP A 7 17.53 -16.51 8.21
N PRO A 8 18.21 -15.37 7.99
CA PRO A 8 17.62 -14.08 8.27
C PRO A 8 16.44 -13.92 7.32
N ALA A 9 15.23 -14.05 7.86
CA ALA A 9 14.00 -13.67 7.19
C ALA A 9 14.23 -12.29 6.57
N VAL A 10 14.25 -12.24 5.23
CA VAL A 10 14.29 -11.00 4.46
C VAL A 10 13.23 -10.09 5.07
N PRO A 11 13.59 -8.90 5.62
CA PRO A 11 12.60 -8.08 6.29
C PRO A 11 11.53 -7.78 5.26
N ALA A 12 10.29 -8.14 5.60
CA ALA A 12 9.11 -7.70 4.87
C ALA A 12 9.36 -6.22 4.57
N SER A 13 9.54 -5.91 3.28
CA SER A 13 9.81 -4.54 2.85
C SER A 13 8.73 -3.69 3.48
N SER A 14 9.10 -2.82 4.42
CA SER A 14 8.13 -2.15 5.29
C SER A 14 7.08 -1.51 4.39
N THR A 15 5.89 -2.10 4.36
CA THR A 15 4.78 -1.66 3.51
C THR A 15 4.47 -0.20 3.80
N GLY A 16 4.71 0.24 5.04
CA GLY A 16 4.72 1.64 5.47
C GLY A 16 5.69 2.53 4.70
N LEU A 17 6.96 2.15 4.53
CA LEU A 17 7.93 2.94 3.76
C LEU A 17 7.57 2.99 2.28
N LEU A 18 7.15 1.86 1.71
CA LEU A 18 6.73 1.79 0.30
C LEU A 18 5.50 2.69 0.05
N ARG A 19 4.52 2.62 0.96
CA ARG A 19 3.33 3.47 0.94
C ARG A 19 3.72 4.95 1.05
N ALA A 20 4.61 5.30 1.98
CA ALA A 20 5.06 6.68 2.16
C ALA A 20 5.77 7.23 0.90
N GLN A 21 6.65 6.44 0.28
CA GLN A 21 7.32 6.80 -0.96
C GLN A 21 6.33 7.01 -2.11
N ALA A 22 5.35 6.10 -2.26
CA ALA A 22 4.31 6.19 -3.28
C ALA A 22 3.38 7.39 -3.08
N SER A 23 2.92 7.63 -1.84
CA SER A 23 2.11 8.78 -1.49
C SER A 23 2.85 10.09 -1.74
N TRP A 24 4.13 10.19 -1.37
CA TRP A 24 4.95 11.36 -1.63
C TRP A 24 5.04 11.69 -3.14
N PHE A 25 5.15 10.67 -4.00
CA PHE A 25 5.18 10.87 -5.46
C PHE A 25 3.83 11.40 -5.97
N ILE A 26 2.72 10.82 -5.48
CA ILE A 26 1.36 11.25 -5.85
C ILE A 26 1.09 12.69 -5.44
N ASP A 27 1.62 13.13 -4.29
CA ASP A 27 1.39 14.47 -3.74
C ASP A 27 2.26 15.57 -4.39
N GLN A 28 3.12 15.22 -5.36
CA GLN A 28 3.93 16.20 -6.08
C GLN A 28 3.06 17.18 -6.88
N ARG A 29 3.15 18.47 -6.55
CA ARG A 29 2.41 19.55 -7.23
C ARG A 29 3.07 20.03 -8.54
N SER A 30 4.34 19.73 -8.72
CA SER A 30 5.12 20.07 -9.91
C SER A 30 5.67 18.82 -10.56
N LEU A 31 5.77 18.82 -11.89
CA LEU A 31 6.35 17.70 -12.63
C LEU A 31 7.81 17.46 -12.17
N PRO A 32 8.12 16.27 -11.62
CA PRO A 32 9.49 15.92 -11.30
C PRO A 32 10.34 15.89 -12.56
N ARG A 33 11.66 16.06 -12.41
CA ARG A 33 12.61 15.90 -13.52
C ARG A 33 12.53 14.46 -14.06
N HIS A 34 12.73 14.30 -15.36
CA HIS A 34 12.71 12.99 -16.05
C HIS A 34 13.49 11.89 -15.31
N GLN A 35 14.72 12.17 -14.86
CA GLN A 35 15.55 11.20 -14.13
C GLN A 35 14.90 10.70 -12.83
N ILE A 36 14.21 11.59 -12.11
CA ILE A 36 13.47 11.24 -10.89
C ILE A 36 12.30 10.33 -11.27
N VAL A 37 11.53 10.69 -12.29
CA VAL A 37 10.39 9.89 -12.76
C VAL A 37 10.82 8.48 -13.15
N LYS A 38 11.91 8.32 -13.90
CA LYS A 38 12.42 6.99 -14.28
C LYS A 38 12.88 6.15 -13.08
N ALA A 39 13.56 6.76 -12.10
CA ALA A 39 13.93 6.06 -10.88
C ALA A 39 12.70 5.53 -10.10
N PHE A 40 11.65 6.36 -9.98
CA PHE A 40 10.41 5.92 -9.34
C PHE A 40 9.64 4.86 -10.16
N ASP A 41 9.68 4.93 -11.50
CA ASP A 41 9.11 3.89 -12.36
C ASP A 41 9.77 2.53 -12.10
N GLU A 42 11.10 2.48 -12.12
CA GLU A 42 11.88 1.27 -11.85
C GLU A 42 11.61 0.72 -10.45
N ASP A 43 11.64 1.59 -9.43
CA ASP A 43 11.37 1.22 -8.04
C ASP A 43 9.96 0.62 -7.88
N PHE A 44 8.91 1.29 -8.39
CA PHE A 44 7.55 0.81 -8.25
C PHE A 44 7.29 -0.47 -9.05
N GLN A 45 7.89 -0.63 -10.22
CA GLN A 45 7.82 -1.90 -10.95
C GLN A 45 8.45 -3.04 -10.14
N GLY A 46 9.62 -2.83 -9.54
CA GLY A 46 10.28 -3.81 -8.69
C GLY A 46 9.52 -4.12 -7.39
N GLN A 47 8.85 -3.12 -6.81
CA GLN A 47 7.98 -3.31 -5.64
C GLN A 47 6.72 -4.11 -5.99
N LEU A 48 6.03 -3.75 -7.08
CA LEU A 48 4.84 -4.48 -7.54
C LEU A 48 5.18 -5.91 -7.93
N GLY A 49 6.34 -6.14 -8.56
CA GLY A 49 6.84 -7.48 -8.88
C GLY A 49 7.04 -8.39 -7.66
N ARG A 50 7.20 -7.81 -6.45
CA ARG A 50 7.32 -8.54 -5.18
C ARG A 50 5.98 -8.64 -4.43
N LEU A 51 5.21 -7.56 -4.36
CA LEU A 51 3.93 -7.51 -3.63
C LEU A 51 2.84 -8.40 -4.27
N ILE A 52 2.77 -8.41 -5.61
CA ILE A 52 1.76 -9.20 -6.33
C ILE A 52 1.80 -10.69 -5.95
N PRO A 53 2.94 -11.40 -6.09
CA PRO A 53 2.98 -12.83 -5.76
C PRO A 53 2.76 -13.10 -4.27
N GLN A 54 3.16 -12.18 -3.39
CA GLN A 54 2.91 -12.32 -1.95
C GLN A 54 1.41 -12.26 -1.61
N ILE A 55 0.69 -11.30 -2.21
CA ILE A 55 -0.76 -11.17 -2.01
C ILE A 55 -1.49 -12.37 -2.62
N GLU A 56 -1.10 -12.82 -3.81
CA GLU A 56 -1.65 -14.03 -4.42
C GLU A 56 -1.49 -15.24 -3.48
N HIS A 57 -0.29 -15.44 -2.93
CA HIS A 57 -0.02 -16.52 -1.98
C HIS A 57 -0.84 -16.41 -0.67
N LEU A 58 -1.00 -15.20 -0.12
CA LEU A 58 -1.83 -14.98 1.07
C LEU A 58 -3.31 -15.29 0.79
N CYS A 59 -3.81 -14.92 -0.38
CA CYS A 59 -5.18 -15.21 -0.80
C CYS A 59 -5.42 -16.71 -1.01
N ASP A 60 -4.44 -17.47 -1.50
CA ASP A 60 -4.55 -18.93 -1.70
C ASP A 60 -4.76 -19.69 -0.38
N ALA A 61 -4.32 -19.13 0.75
CA ALA A 61 -4.49 -19.70 2.08
C ALA A 61 -5.87 -19.40 2.71
N LEU A 62 -6.69 -18.54 2.09
CA LEU A 62 -7.98 -18.10 2.61
C LEU A 62 -9.15 -18.85 1.96
N PRO A 63 -10.34 -18.87 2.61
CA PRO A 63 -11.53 -19.48 2.03
C PRO A 63 -11.88 -18.87 0.66
N PRO A 64 -12.38 -19.66 -0.31
CA PRO A 64 -12.72 -19.17 -1.65
C PRO A 64 -13.72 -18.01 -1.69
N ASP A 65 -14.54 -17.88 -0.64
CA ASP A 65 -15.55 -16.83 -0.50
C ASP A 65 -15.13 -15.65 0.39
N ASP A 66 -13.86 -15.61 0.82
CA ASP A 66 -13.32 -14.50 1.59
C ASP A 66 -13.34 -13.20 0.76
N VAL A 67 -14.10 -12.21 1.25
CA VAL A 67 -14.31 -10.93 0.57
C VAL A 67 -13.00 -10.12 0.49
N PRO A 68 -12.21 -9.93 1.57
CA PRO A 68 -10.90 -9.30 1.49
C PRO A 68 -9.97 -9.92 0.43
N ALA A 69 -9.88 -11.25 0.35
CA ALA A 69 -9.07 -11.95 -0.65
C ALA A 69 -9.53 -11.64 -2.09
N LYS A 70 -10.84 -11.70 -2.36
CA LYS A 70 -11.40 -11.38 -3.69
C LYS A 70 -11.10 -9.94 -4.11
N VAL A 71 -11.22 -8.98 -3.20
CA VAL A 71 -10.90 -7.57 -3.49
C VAL A 71 -9.40 -7.39 -3.73
N ALA A 72 -8.55 -8.02 -2.94
CA ALA A 72 -7.10 -7.97 -3.13
C ALA A 72 -6.67 -8.53 -4.50
N LEU A 73 -7.23 -9.68 -4.91
CA LEU A 73 -6.98 -10.29 -6.22
C LEU A 73 -7.45 -9.40 -7.39
N ALA A 74 -8.60 -8.72 -7.25
CA ALA A 74 -9.04 -7.74 -8.24
C ALA A 74 -8.05 -6.58 -8.37
N CYS A 75 -7.52 -6.07 -7.25
CA CYS A 75 -6.48 -5.05 -7.24
C CYS A 75 -5.15 -5.54 -7.85
N VAL A 76 -4.77 -6.80 -7.62
CA VAL A 76 -3.63 -7.44 -8.29
C VAL A 76 -3.83 -7.46 -9.81
N GLY A 77 -5.01 -7.83 -10.29
CA GLY A 77 -5.35 -7.80 -11.71
C GLY A 77 -5.18 -6.40 -12.33
N ALA A 78 -5.69 -5.37 -11.66
CA ALA A 78 -5.54 -3.97 -12.08
C ALA A 78 -4.07 -3.51 -12.08
N ALA A 79 -3.28 -3.90 -11.08
CA ALA A 79 -1.85 -3.60 -11.02
C ALA A 79 -1.08 -4.24 -12.18
N ARG A 80 -1.35 -5.53 -12.47
CA ARG A 80 -0.78 -6.24 -13.63
C ARG A 80 -1.12 -5.56 -14.95
N GLN A 81 -2.36 -5.08 -15.11
CA GLN A 81 -2.75 -4.33 -16.32
C GLN A 81 -1.97 -3.02 -16.45
N ARG A 82 -1.79 -2.27 -15.36
CA ARG A 82 -1.03 -1.01 -15.36
C ARG A 82 0.46 -1.21 -15.66
N LEU A 83 1.07 -2.28 -15.17
CA LEU A 83 2.45 -2.65 -15.51
C LEU A 83 2.65 -2.90 -17.02
N LYS A 84 1.64 -3.49 -17.68
CA LYS A 84 1.65 -3.79 -19.11
C LYS A 84 1.24 -2.61 -19.99
N ALA A 85 0.66 -1.56 -19.40
CA ALA A 85 0.18 -0.42 -20.17
C ALA A 85 1.36 0.35 -20.77
N PRO A 86 1.27 0.75 -22.06
CA PRO A 86 2.30 1.59 -22.67
C PRO A 86 2.36 2.96 -21.99
N GLU A 87 3.58 3.52 -21.93
CA GLU A 87 3.79 4.91 -21.53
C GLU A 87 3.32 5.84 -22.64
N ALA A 88 2.61 6.92 -22.29
CA ALA A 88 2.30 7.99 -23.24
C ALA A 88 3.55 8.86 -23.47
N ALA A 89 3.69 9.43 -24.66
CA ALA A 89 4.90 10.18 -25.01
C ALA A 89 5.10 11.45 -24.16
N GLY A 90 6.37 11.72 -23.83
CA GLY A 90 6.81 12.93 -23.13
C GLY A 90 6.65 12.88 -21.61
N LEU A 91 7.32 13.79 -20.90
CA LEU A 91 7.45 13.78 -19.43
C LEU A 91 6.11 13.68 -18.69
N ARG A 92 5.04 14.31 -19.20
CA ARG A 92 3.71 14.21 -18.60
C ARG A 92 3.19 12.77 -18.63
N GLY A 93 3.36 12.06 -19.75
CA GLY A 93 2.95 10.67 -19.89
C GLY A 93 3.75 9.72 -19.00
N GLU A 94 5.04 10.01 -18.80
CA GLU A 94 5.88 9.31 -17.83
C GLU A 94 5.36 9.49 -16.40
N VAL A 95 5.09 10.74 -15.99
CA VAL A 95 4.56 11.03 -14.65
C VAL A 95 3.22 10.35 -14.42
N GLU A 96 2.30 10.42 -15.38
CA GLU A 96 0.99 9.76 -15.29
C GLU A 96 1.12 8.23 -15.19
N ARG A 97 2.09 7.62 -15.88
CA ARG A 97 2.39 6.19 -15.74
C ARG A 97 2.85 5.89 -14.32
N VAL A 98 3.84 6.62 -13.81
CA VAL A 98 4.40 6.39 -12.48
C VAL A 98 3.36 6.65 -11.39
N GLU A 99 2.49 7.64 -11.52
CA GLU A 99 1.37 7.85 -10.60
C GLU A 99 0.40 6.65 -10.55
N ARG A 100 0.08 6.04 -11.71
CA ARG A 100 -0.77 4.84 -11.73
C ARG A 100 -0.10 3.67 -11.04
N LEU A 101 1.22 3.52 -11.17
CA LEU A 101 1.97 2.50 -10.44
C LEU A 101 2.00 2.80 -8.94
N ALA A 102 2.29 4.05 -8.54
CA ALA A 102 2.28 4.49 -7.15
C ALA A 102 0.92 4.22 -6.48
N ARG A 103 -0.21 4.55 -7.14
CA ARG A 103 -1.56 4.23 -6.64
C ARG A 103 -1.78 2.73 -6.48
N SER A 104 -1.15 1.90 -7.33
CA SER A 104 -1.20 0.45 -7.20
C SER A 104 -0.37 -0.04 -6.01
N VAL A 105 0.82 0.54 -5.80
CA VAL A 105 1.67 0.24 -4.63
C VAL A 105 0.92 0.54 -3.34
N VAL A 106 0.34 1.73 -3.19
CA VAL A 106 -0.45 2.10 -1.99
C VAL A 106 -1.58 1.08 -1.76
N ALA A 107 -2.38 0.80 -2.79
CA ALA A 107 -3.50 -0.13 -2.66
C ALA A 107 -3.05 -1.56 -2.30
N LEU A 108 -1.99 -2.07 -2.92
CA LEU A 108 -1.48 -3.41 -2.63
C LEU A 108 -0.83 -3.48 -1.24
N CYS A 109 -0.15 -2.43 -0.77
CA CYS A 109 0.32 -2.36 0.62
C CYS A 109 -0.85 -2.45 1.60
N ASP A 110 -1.95 -1.73 1.35
CA ASP A 110 -3.15 -1.79 2.21
C ASP A 110 -3.78 -3.19 2.22
N HIS A 111 -3.81 -3.87 1.07
CA HIS A 111 -4.30 -5.24 0.97
C HIS A 111 -3.38 -6.23 1.66
N TYR A 112 -2.07 -6.10 1.49
CA TYR A 112 -1.09 -6.94 2.18
C TYR A 112 -1.21 -6.80 3.71
N ASP A 113 -1.27 -5.57 4.22
CA ASP A 113 -1.43 -5.30 5.64
C ASP A 113 -2.74 -5.90 6.17
N ALA A 114 -3.85 -5.72 5.45
CA ALA A 114 -5.14 -6.30 5.82
C ALA A 114 -5.15 -7.84 5.84
N LEU A 115 -4.51 -8.49 4.85
CA LEU A 115 -4.45 -9.96 4.76
C LEU A 115 -3.50 -10.57 5.81
N THR A 116 -2.45 -9.85 6.19
CA THR A 116 -1.52 -10.27 7.26
C THR A 116 -2.02 -9.92 8.66
N GLY A 117 -3.16 -9.25 8.79
CA GLY A 117 -3.71 -8.79 10.06
C GLY A 117 -2.96 -7.59 10.67
N LEU A 118 -2.02 -6.99 9.93
CA LEU A 118 -1.37 -5.74 10.31
C LEU A 118 -2.37 -4.60 10.14
N ALA A 119 -2.87 -4.07 11.25
CA ALA A 119 -3.70 -2.88 11.22
C ALA A 119 -2.80 -1.64 11.27
N MET A 120 -2.88 -0.76 10.28
CA MET A 120 -2.18 0.53 10.31
C MET A 120 -3.12 1.64 10.78
N CYS A 121 -2.61 2.54 11.63
CA CYS A 121 -3.33 3.72 12.05
C CYS A 121 -3.34 4.77 10.93
N LEU A 122 -4.52 5.05 10.35
CA LEU A 122 -4.66 6.00 9.23
C LEU A 122 -4.25 7.46 9.54
N ALA A 123 -4.04 7.82 10.81
CA ALA A 123 -3.67 9.17 11.19
C ALA A 123 -2.17 9.37 11.43
N CYS A 124 -1.43 8.29 11.73
CA CYS A 124 0.00 8.40 12.04
C CYS A 124 0.87 7.39 11.29
N ASP A 125 0.29 6.55 10.45
CA ASP A 125 0.96 5.51 9.67
C ASP A 125 1.84 4.57 10.51
N LYS A 126 1.47 4.37 11.79
CA LYS A 126 2.08 3.37 12.67
C LYS A 126 1.21 2.11 12.77
N PRO A 127 1.81 0.92 12.94
CA PRO A 127 1.04 -0.29 13.22
C PRO A 127 0.25 -0.13 14.53
N ILE A 128 -0.93 -0.73 14.55
CA ILE A 128 -1.80 -0.92 15.71
C ILE A 128 -1.53 -2.35 16.16
N GLU A 129 -0.85 -2.49 17.29
CA GLU A 129 -0.45 -3.78 17.83
C GLU A 129 -1.64 -4.51 18.48
N SER A 130 -1.49 -5.82 18.68
CA SER A 130 -2.48 -6.63 19.38
C SER A 130 -2.58 -6.20 20.84
N GLY A 131 -3.61 -5.41 21.17
CA GLY A 131 -3.84 -4.85 22.50
C GLY A 131 -4.00 -3.33 22.50
N ASP A 132 -3.63 -2.67 21.41
CA ASP A 132 -3.81 -1.23 21.26
C ASP A 132 -5.29 -0.86 21.14
N ALA A 133 -5.68 0.20 21.87
CA ALA A 133 -7.00 0.78 21.71
C ALA A 133 -7.09 1.51 20.37
N TRP A 134 -8.06 1.10 19.55
CA TRP A 134 -8.35 1.71 18.25
C TRP A 134 -9.83 2.01 18.09
N VAL A 135 -10.13 2.99 17.24
CA VAL A 135 -11.48 3.37 16.83
C VAL A 135 -11.63 3.26 15.31
N PRO A 136 -12.82 2.92 14.80
CA PRO A 136 -13.13 3.01 13.38
C PRO A 136 -12.97 4.44 12.84
N TYR A 137 -12.32 4.60 11.68
CA TYR A 137 -12.05 5.88 11.05
C TYR A 137 -13.32 6.58 10.55
N ASP A 138 -14.34 5.82 10.16
CA ASP A 138 -15.65 6.34 9.74
C ASP A 138 -16.38 7.11 10.86
N ARG A 139 -16.01 6.89 12.13
CA ARG A 139 -16.50 7.69 13.27
C ARG A 139 -15.84 9.07 13.38
N VAL A 140 -14.83 9.38 12.56
CA VAL A 140 -14.08 10.64 12.59
C VAL A 140 -14.50 11.57 11.43
N THR A 141 -15.24 11.13 10.41
CA THR A 141 -15.68 12.00 9.29
C THR A 141 -17.00 11.53 8.65
N PRO A 142 -18.05 12.37 8.52
CA PRO A 142 -19.39 11.96 8.08
C PRO A 142 -19.59 12.05 6.55
N CYS A 143 -18.61 11.66 5.75
CA CYS A 143 -18.76 11.65 4.29
C CYS A 143 -18.83 10.21 3.79
N GLY A 144 -20.06 9.77 3.49
CA GLY A 144 -20.37 8.42 3.05
C GLY A 144 -19.76 8.03 1.71
N GLY A 145 -19.45 6.74 1.58
CA GLY A 145 -19.08 6.11 0.32
C GLY A 145 -17.97 5.08 0.50
N ALA A 146 -18.35 3.81 0.60
CA ALA A 146 -17.52 2.63 0.83
C ALA A 146 -16.94 2.49 2.24
N ALA A 147 -17.43 1.49 2.97
CA ALA A 147 -16.89 1.02 4.24
C ALA A 147 -15.49 0.44 4.04
N ARG A 148 -14.48 1.30 3.89
CA ARG A 148 -13.14 0.97 4.38
C ARG A 148 -13.12 1.40 5.82
N ALA A 149 -13.43 0.48 6.72
CA ALA A 149 -13.29 0.68 8.16
C ALA A 149 -11.79 0.76 8.49
N GLY A 150 -11.18 1.88 8.13
CA GLY A 150 -9.85 2.23 8.57
C GLY A 150 -9.80 2.24 10.08
N ARG A 151 -8.65 1.91 10.65
CA ARG A 151 -8.44 1.95 12.09
C ARG A 151 -7.58 3.15 12.42
N VAL A 152 -7.88 3.79 13.53
CA VAL A 152 -7.08 4.88 14.08
C VAL A 152 -6.83 4.57 15.54
N HIS A 153 -5.61 4.72 16.02
CA HIS A 153 -5.38 4.67 17.46
C HIS A 153 -6.33 5.65 18.16
N THR A 154 -6.86 5.26 19.32
CA THR A 154 -7.76 6.14 20.08
C THR A 154 -7.10 7.49 20.37
N HIS A 155 -5.80 7.52 20.64
CA HIS A 155 -5.05 8.77 20.83
C HIS A 155 -4.89 9.60 19.55
N CYS A 156 -4.77 8.96 18.38
CA CYS A 156 -4.69 9.67 17.10
C CYS A 156 -6.05 10.21 16.65
N ALA A 157 -7.16 9.59 17.05
CA ALA A 157 -8.51 10.05 16.73
C ALA A 157 -8.83 11.43 17.34
N HIS A 158 -8.15 11.80 18.43
CA HIS A 158 -8.36 13.05 19.15
C HIS A 158 -7.26 14.10 18.91
N ALA A 159 -6.22 13.77 18.12
CA ALA A 159 -5.14 14.71 17.84
C ALA A 159 -5.65 15.82 16.89
N PRO A 160 -5.40 17.11 17.20
CA PRO A 160 -5.71 18.19 16.27
C PRO A 160 -4.92 17.96 14.98
N ARG A 161 -5.60 17.96 13.84
CA ARG A 161 -4.97 17.80 12.53
C ARG A 161 -3.91 18.90 12.37
N GLY A 162 -2.64 18.50 12.35
CA GLY A 162 -1.54 19.42 12.03
C GLY A 162 -1.75 20.04 10.64
N PRO A 163 -1.26 21.28 10.42
CA PRO A 163 -1.48 21.96 9.15
C PRO A 163 -0.83 21.18 7.99
N ARG A 164 -1.60 21.03 6.91
CA ARG A 164 -1.21 20.40 5.63
C ARG A 164 -0.19 21.21 4.87
#